data_AF-A0A7X5FT74-F1
#
_entry.id   AF-A0A7X5FT74-F1
#
_cell.length_a   1.000
_cell.length_b   1.000
_cell.length_c   1.000
_cell.angle_alpha   90.00
_cell.angle_beta   90.00
_cell.angle_gamma   90.00
#
_symmetry.space_group_name_H-M   'P 1'
#
loop_
_entity.id
_entity.type
_entity.pdbx_description
1 polymer ?
#
loop_
_entity_poly.entity_id
_entity_poly.type
_entity_poly.pdbx_seq_one_letter_code
_entity_poly.pdbx_strand_id
1 'polypeptide(L)'
;MTTPNSALKENNWYIATMIVDSQNKIMKVYLNGIKQKEGSYDKSGIRTSTGNLIFPHFGQLDGSLDDIKIYNRALSDNEIKQQAKTTGF
;
A
#
# COMPACT_ATOMS: atom_id res chain seq x y z
N MET A 1 -1.86 21.55 11.94
CA MET A 1 -1.25 20.20 11.91
C MET A 1 -0.70 19.99 10.50
N THR A 2 0.62 20.02 10.36
CA THR A 2 1.30 19.75 9.09
C THR A 2 1.59 18.26 9.03
N THR A 3 0.85 17.51 8.21
CA THR A 3 1.29 16.16 7.85
C THR A 3 2.62 16.32 7.10
N PRO A 4 3.72 15.64 7.50
CA PRO A 4 4.93 15.62 6.70
C PRO A 4 4.60 14.89 5.40
N ASN A 5 4.23 15.64 4.36
CA ASN A 5 4.15 15.10 3.02
C ASN A 5 5.58 15.10 2.48
N SER A 6 6.35 14.05 2.80
CA SER A 6 7.58 13.76 2.10
C SER A 6 7.20 13.38 0.68
N ALA A 7 7.12 14.37 -0.20
CA ALA A 7 6.78 14.16 -1.61
C ALA A 7 7.68 13.06 -2.20
N LEU A 8 7.07 12.15 -2.97
CA LEU A 8 7.81 11.17 -3.76
C LEU A 8 8.70 11.94 -4.74
N LYS A 9 9.95 11.52 -4.86
CA LYS A 9 10.90 12.11 -5.80
C LYS A 9 10.93 11.23 -7.05
N GLU A 10 11.00 11.87 -8.21
CA GLU A 10 11.21 11.19 -9.49
C GLU A 10 12.46 10.32 -9.47
N ASN A 11 12.50 9.29 -10.31
CA ASN A 11 13.65 8.39 -10.47
C ASN A 11 14.10 7.68 -9.19
N ASN A 12 13.19 7.41 -8.25
CA ASN A 12 13.45 6.63 -7.04
C ASN A 12 12.50 5.43 -6.97
N TRP A 13 13.03 4.28 -6.58
CA TRP A 13 12.21 3.12 -6.23
C TRP A 13 11.62 3.27 -4.83
N TYR A 14 10.37 2.87 -4.69
CA TYR A 14 9.65 2.88 -3.42
C TYR A 14 8.90 1.58 -3.23
N ILE A 15 8.84 1.13 -1.98
CA ILE A 15 7.96 0.03 -1.58
C ILE A 15 6.69 0.63 -0.99
N ALA A 16 5.62 0.64 -1.77
CA ALA A 16 4.30 1.03 -1.31
C ALA A 16 3.55 -0.19 -0.77
N THR A 17 2.90 -0.05 0.39
CA THR A 17 2.07 -1.13 0.96
C THR A 17 0.76 -0.57 1.47
N MET A 18 -0.35 -1.19 1.07
CA MET A 18 -1.68 -0.91 1.59
C MET A 18 -2.21 -2.13 2.34
N ILE A 19 -2.76 -1.90 3.53
CA ILE A 19 -3.38 -2.94 4.35
C ILE A 19 -4.85 -2.61 4.52
N VAL A 20 -5.67 -3.65 4.33
CA VAL A 20 -7.10 -3.63 4.62
C VAL A 20 -7.37 -4.71 5.65
N ASP A 21 -7.60 -4.28 6.90
CA ASP A 21 -8.02 -5.15 7.98
C ASP A 21 -9.53 -5.02 8.18
N SER A 22 -10.26 -5.93 7.54
CA SER A 22 -11.72 -5.93 7.60
C SER A 22 -12.29 -6.37 8.95
N GLN A 23 -11.50 -7.07 9.77
CA GLN A 23 -11.93 -7.54 11.10
C GLN A 23 -11.88 -6.38 12.08
N ASN A 24 -10.75 -5.66 12.11
CA ASN A 24 -10.55 -4.52 12.99
C ASN A 24 -11.09 -3.20 12.40
N LYS A 25 -11.58 -3.21 11.16
CA LYS A 25 -12.10 -2.05 10.44
C LYS A 25 -11.08 -0.93 10.31
N ILE A 26 -9.85 -1.28 9.90
CA ILE A 26 -8.74 -0.33 9.74
C ILE A 26 -8.10 -0.49 8.35
N MET A 27 -7.75 0.63 7.73
CA MET A 27 -6.83 0.70 6.60
C MET A 27 -5.53 1.40 7.00
N LYS A 28 -4.41 0.92 6.46
CA LYS A 28 -3.09 1.52 6.67
C LYS A 28 -2.34 1.64 5.36
N VAL A 29 -1.53 2.68 5.23
CA VAL A 29 -0.62 2.90 4.10
C VAL A 29 0.79 3.08 4.62
N TYR A 30 1.74 2.42 3.98
CA TYR A 30 3.16 2.45 4.28
C TYR A 30 3.96 2.82 3.04
N LEU A 31 5.07 3.51 3.27
CA LEU A 31 6.10 3.79 2.27
C LEU A 31 7.44 3.34 2.84
N ASN A 32 8.17 2.50 2.10
CA ASN A 32 9.44 1.91 2.53
C ASN A 32 9.37 1.25 3.92
N GLY A 33 8.25 0.58 4.19
CA GLY A 33 8.01 -0.09 5.48
C GLY A 33 7.61 0.82 6.64
N ILE A 34 7.52 2.14 6.42
CA ILE A 34 7.14 3.13 7.44
C ILE A 34 5.67 3.53 7.25
N LYS A 35 4.87 3.41 8.32
CA LYS A 35 3.45 3.78 8.31
C LYS A 35 3.30 5.28 8.06
N GLN A 36 2.63 5.64 6.97
CA GLN A 36 2.35 7.02 6.60
C GLN A 36 1.00 7.48 7.14
N LYS A 37 -0.01 6.58 7.08
CA LYS A 37 -1.37 6.89 7.52
C LYS A 37 -2.12 5.65 7.99
N GLU A 38 -3.06 5.88 8.88
CA GLU A 38 -4.03 4.92 9.37
C GLU A 38 -5.41 5.59 9.43
N GLY A 39 -6.46 4.82 9.15
CA GLY A 39 -7.83 5.32 9.22
C GLY A 39 -8.85 4.18 9.25
N SER A 40 -10.11 4.54 9.46
CA SER A 40 -11.20 3.58 9.47
C SER A 40 -11.40 2.94 8.10
N TYR A 41 -11.65 1.63 8.08
CA TYR A 41 -12.12 0.89 6.92
C TYR A 41 -13.62 0.71 7.00
N ASP A 42 -14.31 1.15 5.96
CA ASP A 42 -15.67 0.70 5.68
C ASP A 42 -15.69 -0.16 4.40
N LYS A 43 -16.62 -1.12 4.34
CA LYS A 43 -16.74 -2.05 3.21
C LYS A 43 -17.35 -1.41 1.96
N SER A 44 -17.60 -0.10 1.94
CA SER A 44 -18.20 0.56 0.78
C SER A 44 -17.18 0.78 -0.34
N GLY A 45 -15.89 0.92 0.02
CA GLY A 45 -14.80 1.21 -0.92
C GLY A 45 -14.19 -0.01 -1.62
N ILE A 46 -13.97 -1.13 -0.90
CA ILE A 46 -13.40 -2.37 -1.49
C ILE A 46 -14.46 -3.45 -1.47
N ARG A 47 -14.81 -3.95 -2.66
CA ARG A 47 -15.92 -4.89 -2.89
C ARG A 47 -15.41 -6.15 -3.55
N THR A 48 -16.13 -7.25 -3.31
CA THR A 48 -15.93 -8.48 -4.06
C THR A 48 -16.30 -8.23 -5.52
N SER A 49 -15.41 -8.61 -6.44
CA SER A 49 -15.59 -8.50 -7.88
C SER A 49 -15.05 -9.76 -8.54
N THR A 50 -15.65 -10.14 -9.67
CA THR A 50 -15.14 -11.18 -10.57
C THR A 50 -14.31 -10.62 -11.73
N GLY A 51 -14.20 -9.28 -11.81
CA GLY A 51 -13.41 -8.60 -12.83
C GLY A 51 -11.91 -8.72 -12.59
N ASN A 52 -11.13 -8.41 -13.63
CA ASN A 52 -9.68 -8.37 -13.55
C ASN A 52 -9.21 -7.33 -12.51
N LEU A 53 -8.11 -7.65 -11.84
CA LEU A 53 -7.36 -6.68 -11.06
C LEU A 53 -6.51 -5.82 -12.00
N ILE A 54 -6.78 -4.52 -12.06
CA ILE A 54 -6.16 -3.60 -13.03
C ILE A 54 -5.41 -2.50 -12.29
N PHE A 55 -4.14 -2.30 -12.63
CA PHE A 55 -3.33 -1.17 -12.15
C PHE A 55 -2.44 -0.60 -13.26
N PRO A 56 -2.51 0.72 -13.54
CA PRO A 56 -3.53 1.65 -13.07
C PRO A 56 -4.88 1.41 -13.77
N HIS A 57 -5.99 1.50 -13.04
CA HIS A 57 -7.34 1.45 -13.64
C HIS A 57 -7.78 2.80 -14.23
N PHE A 58 -7.34 3.90 -13.61
CA PHE A 58 -7.59 5.26 -14.06
C PHE A 58 -6.27 5.98 -14.32
N GLY A 59 -6.13 6.58 -15.51
CA GLY A 59 -4.93 7.31 -15.91
C GLY A 59 -3.79 6.41 -16.36
N GLN A 60 -2.62 7.03 -16.56
CA GLN A 60 -1.38 6.36 -16.93
C GLN A 60 -0.45 6.34 -15.72
N LEU A 61 0.24 5.22 -15.54
CA LEU A 61 1.36 5.14 -14.61
C LEU A 61 2.58 5.65 -15.36
N ASP A 62 3.10 6.80 -14.92
CA ASP A 62 4.39 7.31 -15.36
C ASP A 62 5.48 6.78 -14.42
N GLY A 63 5.90 5.55 -14.65
CA GLY A 63 6.84 4.84 -13.79
C GLY A 63 6.85 3.33 -14.04
N SER A 64 7.67 2.62 -13.26
CA SER A 64 7.79 1.16 -13.32
C SER A 64 7.22 0.52 -12.05
N LEU A 65 6.67 -0.69 -12.18
CA LEU A 65 6.28 -1.56 -11.07
C LEU A 65 7.12 -2.83 -11.12
N ASP A 66 7.49 -3.34 -9.96
CA ASP A 66 8.17 -4.62 -9.83
C ASP A 66 7.75 -5.31 -8.52
N ASP A 67 7.95 -6.62 -8.44
CA ASP A 67 7.75 -7.45 -7.24
C ASP A 67 6.34 -7.34 -6.58
N ILE A 68 5.29 -7.32 -7.41
CA ILE A 68 3.91 -7.19 -6.95
C ILE A 68 3.49 -8.40 -6.11
N LYS A 69 3.08 -8.16 -4.86
CA LYS A 69 2.64 -9.17 -3.89
C LYS A 69 1.24 -8.85 -3.38
N ILE A 70 0.37 -9.86 -3.33
CA ILE A 70 -1.00 -9.76 -2.81
C ILE A 70 -1.20 -10.82 -1.74
N TYR A 71 -1.74 -10.43 -0.60
CA TYR A 71 -1.97 -11.31 0.55
C TYR A 71 -3.46 -11.43 0.84
N ASN A 72 -3.91 -12.63 1.21
CA ASN A 72 -5.27 -12.90 1.68
C ASN A 72 -5.46 -12.60 3.17
N ARG A 73 -4.50 -11.92 3.80
CA ARG A 73 -4.51 -11.51 5.21
C ARG A 73 -3.90 -10.14 5.38
N ALA A 74 -4.29 -9.44 6.44
CA ALA A 74 -3.59 -8.23 6.86
C ALA A 74 -2.21 -8.61 7.42
N LEU A 75 -1.16 -8.00 6.87
CA LEU A 75 0.18 -8.06 7.45
C LEU A 75 0.28 -7.11 8.65
N SER A 76 1.06 -7.50 9.65
CA SER A 76 1.40 -6.65 10.79
C SER A 76 2.43 -5.57 10.41
N ASP A 77 2.50 -4.50 11.21
CA ASP A 77 3.49 -3.42 11.04
C ASP A 77 4.93 -3.96 11.00
N ASN A 78 5.23 -5.02 11.77
CA ASN A 78 6.55 -5.64 11.79
C ASN A 78 6.86 -6.45 10.51
N GLU A 79 5.89 -7.19 9.99
CA GLU A 79 6.06 -7.94 8.74
C GLU A 79 6.33 -7.00 7.56
N ILE A 80 5.61 -5.88 7.50
CA ILE A 80 5.77 -4.85 6.45
C ILE A 80 7.15 -4.21 6.55
N LYS A 81 7.57 -3.85 7.77
CA LYS A 81 8.92 -3.32 8.02
C LYS A 81 10.00 -4.30 7.60
N GLN A 82 9.81 -5.60 7.87
CA GLN A 82 10.78 -6.62 7.47
C GLN A 82 10.80 -6.81 5.95
N GLN A 83 9.63 -6.88 5.31
CA GLN A 83 9.51 -7.03 3.85
C GLN A 83 10.16 -5.86 3.11
N ALA A 84 10.03 -4.64 3.62
CA ALA A 84 10.68 -3.47 3.03
C ALA A 84 12.21 -3.53 3.12
N LYS A 85 12.76 -4.14 4.17
CA LYS A 85 14.22 -4.34 4.30
C LYS A 85 14.74 -5.42 3.36
N THR A 86 14.01 -6.52 3.20
CA THR A 86 14.46 -7.65 2.37
C THR A 86 14.30 -7.39 0.87
N THR A 87 13.42 -6.46 0.50
CA THR A 87 13.16 -6.07 -0.90
C THR A 87 13.85 -4.74 -1.24
N GLY A 88 14.63 -4.16 -0.31
CA GLY A 88 15.22 -2.84 -0.47
C GLY A 88 16.39 -2.83 -1.44
N PHE A 89 16.42 -1.81 -2.31
CA PHE A 89 17.57 -1.36 -3.09
C PHE A 89 18.55 -0.56 -2.22
#